data_AF-A0A8S9XUE0-F1
#
_entry.id   AF-A0A8S9XUE0-F1
#
_cell.length_a   1.000
_cell.length_b   1.000
_cell.length_c   1.000
_cell.angle_alpha   90.00
_cell.angle_beta   90.00
_cell.angle_gamma   90.00
#
_symmetry.space_group_name_H-M   'P 1'
#
loop_
_entity.id
_entity.type
_entity.pdbx_description
1 polymer ?
#
loop_
_entity_poly.entity_id
_entity_poly.type
_entity_poly.pdbx_seq_one_letter_code
_entity_poly.pdbx_strand_id
1 'polypeptide(L)'
;MTLLKGVSDMEIGLLTLLLLPVTPRSREASSTGNSGHAQWGWRYKETGSSTILNANPPQLQRTTKLSGLEMKGTAVILVVALAGAAYGFPAVGVPHQKQPHPEVPKAAICDTMEVGHGWPAQNSPSPYTIELSDTKVAPKGTITVTISSNKGQEPFRGLVVQGRCGDKPVGTFLDSSLIEGSTYTDCDGKRDAYTFITKDGNQYKNVLTWQAPPEPQDCRIVFYVSTVKTYNTYWVKQRSQQELEVSE
;
A
#
# COMPACT_ATOMS: atom_id res chain seq x y z
N MET A 1 -50.42 -14.83 62.49
CA MET A 1 -49.12 -14.67 61.81
C MET A 1 -49.19 -13.41 60.94
N THR A 2 -48.76 -12.26 61.47
CA THR A 2 -47.52 -11.56 61.08
C THR A 2 -47.12 -11.63 59.59
N LEU A 3 -46.75 -10.60 58.80
CA LEU A 3 -46.29 -9.20 58.88
C LEU A 3 -46.54 -8.65 57.44
N LEU A 4 -47.24 -7.53 57.16
CA LEU A 4 -46.85 -6.11 57.27
C LEU A 4 -45.76 -5.61 56.28
N LYS A 5 -46.16 -4.50 55.62
CA LYS A 5 -45.40 -3.30 55.19
C LYS A 5 -44.61 -3.39 53.88
N GLY A 6 -44.67 -2.40 52.98
CA GLY A 6 -45.30 -1.09 53.05
C GLY A 6 -44.47 -0.03 52.31
N VAL A 7 -45.17 1.05 51.88
CA VAL A 7 -44.75 2.46 52.00
C VAL A 7 -43.70 2.95 50.98
N SER A 8 -43.76 4.12 50.33
CA SER A 8 -44.72 5.24 50.32
C SER A 8 -44.38 6.20 49.18
N ASP A 9 -45.36 7.06 48.87
CA ASP A 9 -45.24 8.34 48.18
C ASP A 9 -44.08 9.22 48.66
N MET A 10 -43.51 10.04 47.77
CA MET A 10 -43.15 11.42 48.11
C MET A 10 -42.98 12.32 46.87
N GLU A 11 -43.56 13.50 47.00
CA GLU A 11 -43.71 14.58 46.02
C GLU A 11 -42.54 15.59 46.12
N ILE A 12 -42.50 16.55 45.16
CA ILE A 12 -41.90 17.90 45.22
C ILE A 12 -40.46 18.09 44.70
N GLY A 13 -40.30 19.02 43.74
CA GLY A 13 -39.28 20.08 43.88
C GLY A 13 -38.37 20.36 42.68
N LEU A 14 -38.67 21.46 41.97
CA LEU A 14 -37.79 22.25 41.10
C LEU A 14 -36.35 22.38 41.65
N LEU A 15 -35.33 22.32 40.77
CA LEU A 15 -34.30 23.37 40.71
C LEU A 15 -33.48 23.33 39.41
N THR A 16 -33.54 24.47 38.73
CA THR A 16 -32.68 25.09 37.72
C THR A 16 -31.23 24.56 37.63
N LEU A 17 -30.81 24.14 36.42
CA LEU A 17 -29.38 24.11 36.05
C LEU A 17 -29.13 24.98 34.83
N LEU A 18 -28.27 25.97 35.08
CA LEU A 18 -27.78 27.03 34.22
C LEU A 18 -26.62 26.53 33.33
N LEU A 19 -26.54 27.14 32.14
CA LEU A 19 -25.34 27.38 31.30
C LEU A 19 -24.82 26.27 30.38
N LEU A 20 -25.14 26.40 29.09
CA LEU A 20 -24.20 26.10 28.00
C LEU A 20 -24.00 27.35 27.13
N PRO A 21 -22.76 27.74 26.81
CA PRO A 21 -22.47 28.94 26.03
C PRO A 21 -22.79 28.76 24.55
N VAL A 22 -23.36 29.84 24.01
CA VAL A 22 -23.72 30.10 22.62
C VAL A 22 -22.50 30.04 21.70
N THR A 23 -22.59 29.27 20.63
CA THR A 23 -21.64 29.28 19.50
C THR A 23 -21.75 30.58 18.70
N PRO A 24 -20.66 31.28 18.36
CA PRO A 24 -20.73 32.40 17.45
C PRO A 24 -20.86 31.92 16.00
N ARG A 25 -22.01 32.27 15.42
CA ARG A 25 -22.31 32.29 13.99
C ARG A 25 -21.61 33.50 13.36
N SER A 26 -20.57 33.32 12.56
CA SER A 26 -20.09 34.38 11.67
C SER A 26 -20.85 34.33 10.34
N ARG A 27 -21.39 35.49 9.99
CA ARG A 27 -22.15 35.76 8.76
C ARG A 27 -21.22 35.90 7.56
N GLU A 28 -21.85 35.61 6.43
CA GLU A 28 -21.43 35.81 5.04
C GLU A 28 -20.79 37.17 4.77
N ALA A 29 -19.76 37.18 3.92
CA ALA A 29 -19.37 38.34 3.14
C ALA A 29 -19.63 38.01 1.67
N SER A 30 -20.65 38.64 1.10
CA SER A 30 -20.81 38.82 -0.34
C SER A 30 -20.80 40.32 -0.60
N SER A 31 -19.78 40.80 -1.33
CA SER A 31 -19.89 42.03 -2.09
C SER A 31 -18.86 42.06 -3.23
N THR A 32 -19.39 41.93 -4.45
CA THR A 32 -19.13 42.80 -5.61
C THR A 32 -17.68 43.11 -6.01
N GLY A 33 -17.37 42.72 -7.25
CA GLY A 33 -16.99 43.73 -8.26
C GLY A 33 -15.50 43.94 -8.54
N ASN A 34 -15.14 43.44 -9.72
CA ASN A 34 -14.33 44.10 -10.75
C ASN A 34 -12.88 43.65 -10.99
N SER A 35 -12.61 43.64 -12.28
CA SER A 35 -11.43 43.26 -13.06
C SER A 35 -10.06 43.55 -12.44
N GLY A 36 -9.18 42.53 -12.52
CA GLY A 36 -7.74 42.70 -12.40
C GLY A 36 -7.01 41.41 -12.77
N HIS A 37 -6.38 41.39 -13.94
CA HIS A 37 -5.36 40.41 -14.30
C HIS A 37 -4.29 40.38 -13.20
N ALA A 38 -4.09 39.23 -12.55
CA ALA A 38 -2.92 38.97 -11.72
C ALA A 38 -2.33 37.63 -12.15
N GLN A 39 -1.32 37.71 -13.01
CA GLN A 39 -0.47 36.59 -13.37
C GLN A 39 0.46 36.29 -12.18
N TRP A 40 0.35 35.09 -11.62
CA TRP A 40 1.36 34.57 -10.69
C TRP A 40 2.46 33.90 -11.51
N GLY A 41 3.50 34.67 -11.80
CA GLY A 41 4.74 34.17 -12.37
C GLY A 41 5.58 33.49 -11.30
N TRP A 42 5.88 32.20 -11.49
CA TRP A 42 6.97 31.54 -10.78
C TRP A 42 8.30 32.05 -11.34
N ARG A 43 8.98 32.92 -10.60
CA ARG A 43 10.39 33.25 -10.86
C ARG A 43 11.26 32.06 -10.44
N TYR A 44 11.60 31.20 -11.39
CA TYR A 44 12.80 30.38 -11.27
C TYR A 44 14.00 31.25 -11.60
N LYS A 45 14.94 31.32 -10.66
CA LYS A 45 16.20 32.03 -10.82
C LYS A 45 17.12 31.13 -11.64
N GLU A 46 17.16 31.36 -12.96
CA GLU A 46 18.20 30.76 -13.81
C GLU A 46 19.54 31.44 -13.51
N THR A 47 20.46 30.68 -12.92
CA THR A 47 21.88 31.02 -12.94
C THR A 47 22.69 29.76 -13.19
N GLY A 48 23.39 29.71 -14.32
CA GLY A 48 24.67 29.03 -14.42
C GLY A 48 24.68 27.72 -15.21
N SER A 49 25.08 27.85 -16.47
CA SER A 49 25.68 26.84 -17.35
C SER A 49 26.60 25.86 -16.60
N SER A 50 26.28 24.57 -16.62
CA SER A 50 27.17 23.50 -16.15
C SER A 50 28.03 22.97 -17.31
N THR A 51 29.24 23.52 -17.42
CA THR A 51 30.34 22.86 -18.13
C THR A 51 30.73 21.62 -17.34
N ILE A 52 30.68 20.43 -17.96
CA ILE A 52 31.18 19.20 -17.35
C ILE A 52 32.71 19.28 -17.28
N LEU A 53 33.25 19.53 -16.09
CA LEU A 53 34.65 19.31 -15.77
C LEU A 53 34.79 17.92 -15.15
N ASN A 54 35.44 17.02 -15.87
CA ASN A 54 35.94 15.75 -15.33
C ASN A 54 37.01 16.05 -14.28
N ALA A 55 36.68 15.86 -13.00
CA ALA A 55 37.65 15.86 -11.91
C ALA A 55 37.79 14.42 -11.37
N ASN A 56 38.92 13.78 -11.67
CA ASN A 56 39.35 12.54 -11.01
C ASN A 56 39.69 12.81 -9.54
N PRO A 57 39.35 11.92 -8.60
CA PRO A 57 39.80 12.03 -7.22
C PRO A 57 41.31 11.71 -7.09
N PRO A 58 42.06 12.39 -6.20
CA PRO A 58 43.49 12.19 -6.04
C PRO A 58 43.81 10.83 -5.42
N GLN A 59 44.67 10.07 -6.10
CA GLN A 59 45.24 8.81 -5.61
C GLN A 59 46.30 9.12 -4.55
N LEU A 60 46.10 8.57 -3.33
CA LEU A 60 47.11 8.52 -2.27
C LEU A 60 48.29 7.64 -2.73
N GLN A 61 49.38 8.26 -3.16
CA GLN A 61 50.63 7.56 -3.40
C GLN A 61 51.33 7.27 -2.06
N ARG A 62 51.28 6.01 -1.62
CA ARG A 62 52.11 5.52 -0.51
C ARG A 62 53.50 5.21 -1.04
N THR A 63 54.43 6.13 -0.88
CA THR A 63 55.86 5.87 -1.10
C THR A 63 56.43 5.08 0.07
N THR A 64 56.67 3.77 -0.10
CA THR A 64 57.53 3.03 0.84
C THR A 64 58.97 3.11 0.35
N LYS A 65 59.78 3.92 1.06
CA LYS A 65 61.25 3.84 1.04
C LYS A 65 61.66 2.39 1.32
N LEU A 66 62.33 1.73 0.37
CA LEU A 66 63.15 0.56 0.69
C LEU A 66 64.50 1.07 1.20
N SER A 67 64.67 1.03 2.52
CA SER A 67 65.97 1.12 3.17
C SER A 67 66.73 -0.18 2.92
N GLY A 68 68.01 -0.07 2.60
CA GLY A 68 68.84 -1.16 2.12
C GLY A 68 68.95 -2.37 3.05
N LEU A 69 69.12 -3.52 2.42
CA LEU A 69 69.71 -4.71 3.02
C LEU A 69 70.83 -5.17 2.08
N GLU A 70 72.07 -5.05 2.54
CA GLU A 70 73.24 -5.58 1.85
C GLU A 70 73.11 -7.09 1.70
N MET A 71 73.22 -7.60 0.47
CA MET A 71 73.32 -9.03 0.20
C MET A 71 74.79 -9.46 0.22
N LYS A 72 75.22 -10.07 1.32
CA LYS A 72 76.37 -10.97 1.36
C LYS A 72 75.85 -12.36 1.70
N GLY A 73 75.84 -13.27 0.74
CA GLY A 73 75.54 -14.68 1.04
C GLY A 73 74.95 -15.44 -0.13
N THR A 74 75.68 -16.47 -0.53
CA THR A 74 75.46 -17.47 -1.57
C THR A 74 74.03 -18.00 -1.68
N ALA A 75 73.57 -18.10 -2.92
CA ALA A 75 72.27 -18.61 -3.33
C ALA A 75 72.02 -20.06 -2.89
N VAL A 76 70.84 -20.30 -2.30
CA VAL A 76 70.13 -21.58 -2.35
C VAL A 76 68.66 -21.25 -2.64
N ILE A 77 68.29 -21.31 -3.92
CA ILE A 77 66.90 -21.13 -4.36
C ILE A 77 66.18 -22.45 -4.09
N LEU A 78 65.55 -22.55 -2.92
CA LEU A 78 64.57 -23.58 -2.61
C LEU A 78 63.22 -23.12 -3.18
N VAL A 79 62.88 -23.60 -4.38
CA VAL A 79 61.54 -23.42 -4.95
C VAL A 79 60.59 -24.34 -4.18
N VAL A 80 60.03 -23.84 -3.08
CA VAL A 80 58.88 -24.47 -2.43
C VAL A 80 57.64 -23.96 -3.17
N ALA A 81 57.14 -24.76 -4.11
CA ALA A 81 55.85 -24.54 -4.72
C ALA A 81 54.75 -24.79 -3.69
N LEU A 82 54.43 -23.78 -2.88
CA LEU A 82 53.20 -23.76 -2.10
C LEU A 82 52.04 -23.48 -3.05
N ALA A 83 51.17 -24.48 -3.20
CA ALA A 83 49.85 -24.32 -3.79
C ALA A 83 49.03 -23.33 -2.93
N GLY A 84 49.20 -22.04 -3.22
CA GLY A 84 48.35 -20.98 -2.69
C GLY A 84 47.03 -21.02 -3.43
N ALA A 85 46.00 -21.50 -2.73
CA ALA A 85 44.61 -21.46 -3.15
C ALA A 85 44.26 -20.07 -3.71
N ALA A 86 43.55 -20.06 -4.84
CA ALA A 86 43.05 -18.87 -5.51
C ALA A 86 42.10 -18.09 -4.58
N TYR A 87 42.65 -17.16 -3.81
CA TYR A 87 41.89 -16.11 -3.15
C TYR A 87 41.54 -15.05 -4.20
N GLY A 88 40.25 -14.84 -4.38
CA GLY A 88 39.67 -14.20 -5.54
C GLY A 88 39.75 -12.68 -5.60
N PHE A 89 39.36 -12.20 -6.78
CA PHE A 89 38.61 -10.96 -6.95
C PHE A 89 37.60 -11.17 -8.09
N PRO A 90 36.31 -11.43 -7.82
CA PRO A 90 35.29 -11.18 -8.82
C PRO A 90 34.68 -9.81 -8.51
N ALA A 91 35.19 -8.75 -9.12
CA ALA A 91 34.53 -7.46 -9.08
C ALA A 91 34.79 -6.67 -10.36
N VAL A 92 34.25 -7.15 -11.46
CA VAL A 92 33.69 -6.23 -12.45
C VAL A 92 32.20 -6.34 -12.24
N GLY A 93 31.63 -5.32 -11.61
CA GLY A 93 30.19 -5.25 -11.36
C GLY A 93 29.45 -5.40 -12.68
N VAL A 94 28.85 -6.56 -12.89
CA VAL A 94 27.80 -6.69 -13.90
C VAL A 94 26.75 -5.65 -13.48
N PRO A 95 26.41 -4.66 -14.34
CA PRO A 95 25.31 -3.78 -14.02
C PRO A 95 24.12 -4.68 -13.71
N HIS A 96 23.52 -4.55 -12.54
CA HIS A 96 22.20 -5.14 -12.33
C HIS A 96 21.29 -4.48 -13.36
N GLN A 97 21.17 -5.11 -14.53
CA GLN A 97 20.08 -4.82 -15.45
C GLN A 97 18.83 -4.99 -14.59
N LYS A 98 18.08 -3.91 -14.49
CA LYS A 98 16.75 -3.89 -13.90
C LYS A 98 15.94 -4.91 -14.70
N GLN A 99 15.99 -6.19 -14.31
CA GLN A 99 15.24 -7.23 -14.98
C GLN A 99 13.79 -6.75 -14.97
N PRO A 100 13.10 -6.74 -16.12
CA PRO A 100 11.67 -6.47 -16.15
C PRO A 100 11.03 -7.36 -15.09
N HIS A 101 10.33 -6.75 -14.14
CA HIS A 101 9.60 -7.53 -13.16
C HIS A 101 8.67 -8.45 -13.95
N PRO A 102 8.67 -9.77 -13.72
CA PRO A 102 7.73 -10.64 -14.42
C PRO A 102 6.32 -10.13 -14.10
N GLU A 103 5.58 -9.74 -15.13
CA GLU A 103 4.18 -9.37 -14.96
C GLU A 103 3.46 -10.55 -14.31
N VAL A 104 2.65 -10.26 -13.29
CA VAL A 104 1.91 -11.30 -12.58
C VAL A 104 0.95 -11.94 -13.59
N PRO A 105 1.02 -13.26 -13.84
CA PRO A 105 0.14 -13.89 -14.79
C PRO A 105 -1.32 -13.67 -14.38
N LYS A 106 -2.19 -13.39 -15.36
CA LYS A 106 -3.63 -13.22 -15.12
C LYS A 106 -4.23 -14.35 -14.29
N ALA A 107 -3.89 -15.60 -14.61
CA ALA A 107 -4.36 -16.77 -13.86
C ALA A 107 -3.96 -16.72 -12.37
N ALA A 108 -2.76 -16.22 -12.05
CA ALA A 108 -2.31 -16.06 -10.68
C ALA A 108 -3.13 -14.97 -9.94
N ILE A 109 -3.48 -13.88 -10.61
CA ILE A 109 -4.39 -12.84 -10.05
C ILE A 109 -5.79 -13.44 -9.82
N CYS A 110 -6.29 -14.21 -10.78
CA CYS A 110 -7.67 -14.68 -10.78
C CYS A 110 -7.92 -15.84 -9.82
N ASP A 111 -7.04 -16.83 -9.80
CA ASP A 111 -7.27 -18.07 -9.07
C ASP A 111 -6.74 -17.95 -7.64
N THR A 112 -5.44 -17.68 -7.53
CA THR A 112 -4.70 -17.66 -6.26
C THR A 112 -4.61 -16.28 -5.63
N MET A 113 -4.93 -15.21 -6.37
CA MET A 113 -4.72 -13.81 -5.99
C MET A 113 -3.27 -13.49 -5.61
N GLU A 114 -2.33 -14.18 -6.24
CA GLU A 114 -0.90 -13.92 -6.03
C GLU A 114 -0.47 -12.59 -6.64
N VAL A 115 0.60 -12.02 -6.08
CA VAL A 115 1.19 -10.73 -6.51
C VAL A 115 2.58 -10.89 -7.15
N GLY A 116 3.04 -12.13 -7.32
CA GLY A 116 4.14 -12.49 -8.22
C GLY A 116 5.52 -11.88 -7.92
N HIS A 117 5.94 -11.79 -6.66
CA HIS A 117 7.25 -11.22 -6.29
C HIS A 117 8.37 -12.26 -6.08
N GLY A 118 8.10 -13.56 -6.31
CA GLY A 118 9.09 -14.64 -6.17
C GLY A 118 9.48 -14.97 -4.71
N TRP A 119 8.78 -14.40 -3.74
CA TRP A 119 8.93 -14.70 -2.32
C TRP A 119 7.71 -15.50 -1.82
N PRO A 120 7.74 -16.11 -0.63
CA PRO A 120 6.52 -16.60 0.01
C PRO A 120 5.72 -15.44 0.62
N ALA A 121 4.39 -15.57 0.60
CA ALA A 121 3.52 -14.64 1.32
C ALA A 121 3.73 -14.72 2.84
N GLN A 122 3.40 -13.64 3.54
CA GLN A 122 3.46 -13.60 4.99
C GLN A 122 2.36 -14.47 5.61
N ASN A 123 2.74 -15.26 6.62
CA ASN A 123 1.83 -16.10 7.40
C ASN A 123 1.39 -15.43 8.72
N SER A 124 1.95 -14.27 9.05
CA SER A 124 1.51 -13.47 10.19
C SER A 124 0.14 -12.83 9.91
N PRO A 125 -0.62 -12.42 10.94
CA PRO A 125 -1.82 -11.63 10.73
C PRO A 125 -1.56 -10.40 9.85
N SER A 126 -2.45 -10.16 8.89
CA SER A 126 -2.42 -8.97 8.05
C SER A 126 -2.76 -7.72 8.87
N PRO A 127 -2.04 -6.60 8.67
CA PRO A 127 -2.34 -5.34 9.35
C PRO A 127 -3.42 -4.52 8.62
N TYR A 128 -4.21 -5.13 7.74
CA TYR A 128 -5.23 -4.43 6.94
C TYR A 128 -6.64 -4.97 7.21
N THR A 129 -7.64 -4.10 7.18
CA THR A 129 -9.07 -4.46 7.25
C THR A 129 -9.76 -4.29 5.91
N ILE A 130 -10.83 -5.05 5.73
CA ILE A 130 -11.74 -5.00 4.58
C ILE A 130 -13.16 -4.83 5.13
N GLU A 131 -13.73 -3.66 4.92
CA GLU A 131 -15.04 -3.27 5.45
C GLU A 131 -16.01 -2.99 4.30
N LEU A 132 -17.24 -3.46 4.47
CA LEU A 132 -18.34 -3.26 3.52
C LEU A 132 -19.30 -2.22 4.10
N SER A 133 -19.81 -1.31 3.26
CA SER A 133 -20.82 -0.34 3.70
C SER A 133 -22.11 -1.01 4.15
N ASP A 134 -22.43 -2.16 3.54
CA ASP A 134 -23.67 -2.91 3.75
C ASP A 134 -23.39 -4.41 3.70
N THR A 135 -24.28 -5.19 4.30
CA THR A 135 -24.25 -6.66 4.26
C THR A 135 -25.34 -7.25 3.38
N LYS A 136 -26.17 -6.41 2.76
CA LYS A 136 -27.19 -6.78 1.78
C LYS A 136 -27.24 -5.77 0.64
N VAL A 137 -27.47 -6.22 -0.59
CA VAL A 137 -27.63 -5.35 -1.75
C VAL A 137 -28.55 -6.00 -2.78
N ALA A 138 -29.37 -5.18 -3.45
CA ALA A 138 -30.16 -5.62 -4.60
C ALA A 138 -29.26 -5.97 -5.80
N PRO A 139 -29.71 -6.85 -6.72
CA PRO A 139 -29.01 -7.04 -7.99
C PRO A 139 -28.76 -5.70 -8.71
N LYS A 140 -27.56 -5.53 -9.29
CA LYS A 140 -27.04 -4.27 -9.87
C LYS A 140 -26.91 -3.09 -8.89
N GLY A 141 -27.29 -3.25 -7.63
CA GLY A 141 -27.03 -2.28 -6.58
C GLY A 141 -25.53 -2.15 -6.30
N THR A 142 -25.13 -1.09 -5.62
CA THR A 142 -23.73 -0.79 -5.35
C THR A 142 -23.46 -0.72 -3.85
N ILE A 143 -22.31 -1.23 -3.44
CA ILE A 143 -21.77 -1.03 -2.10
C ILE A 143 -20.39 -0.40 -2.17
N THR A 144 -19.93 0.13 -1.04
CA THR A 144 -18.55 0.57 -0.88
C THR A 144 -17.73 -0.52 -0.18
N VAL A 145 -16.57 -0.84 -0.75
CA VAL A 145 -15.57 -1.74 -0.17
C VAL A 145 -14.37 -0.89 0.25
N THR A 146 -14.09 -0.85 1.54
CA THR A 146 -12.98 -0.06 2.11
C THR A 146 -11.87 -0.99 2.57
N ILE A 147 -10.68 -0.81 1.99
CA ILE A 147 -9.44 -1.45 2.44
C ILE A 147 -8.67 -0.40 3.24
N SER A 148 -8.31 -0.71 4.49
CA SER A 148 -7.61 0.26 5.33
C SER A 148 -6.47 -0.35 6.15
N SER A 149 -5.47 0.47 6.42
CA SER A 149 -4.40 0.17 7.36
C SER A 149 -4.93 0.20 8.79
N ASN A 150 -4.71 -0.87 9.54
CA ASN A 150 -5.06 -0.92 10.96
C ASN A 150 -4.34 0.21 11.69
N LYS A 151 -5.12 1.14 12.25
CA LYS A 151 -4.62 2.32 12.99
C LYS A 151 -3.74 3.26 12.17
N GLY A 152 -3.75 3.15 10.84
CA GLY A 152 -3.00 4.06 9.93
C GLY A 152 -1.48 3.96 10.02
N GLN A 153 -0.93 2.87 10.57
CA GLN A 153 0.52 2.73 10.78
C GLN A 153 1.23 1.99 9.65
N GLU A 154 0.52 1.07 9.01
CA GLU A 154 1.09 0.13 8.05
C GLU A 154 0.58 0.45 6.64
N PRO A 155 1.34 1.19 5.82
CA PRO A 155 0.88 1.51 4.47
C PRO A 155 0.95 0.27 3.57
N PHE A 156 0.19 0.32 2.49
CA PHE A 156 0.31 -0.60 1.36
C PHE A 156 0.68 0.16 0.09
N ARG A 157 1.25 -0.58 -0.85
CA ARG A 157 1.70 -0.09 -2.16
C ARG A 157 1.00 -0.76 -3.31
N GLY A 158 0.36 -1.91 -3.07
CA GLY A 158 -0.45 -2.55 -4.08
C GLY A 158 -1.55 -3.41 -3.48
N LEU A 159 -2.60 -3.61 -4.29
CA LEU A 159 -3.77 -4.39 -3.94
C LEU A 159 -4.19 -5.26 -5.12
N VAL A 160 -4.72 -6.44 -4.81
CA VAL A 160 -5.61 -7.22 -5.68
C VAL A 160 -6.89 -7.46 -4.88
N VAL A 161 -8.05 -7.08 -5.40
CA VAL A 161 -9.34 -7.14 -4.70
C VAL A 161 -10.36 -7.87 -5.58
N GLN A 162 -11.10 -8.80 -5.00
CA GLN A 162 -12.19 -9.53 -5.66
C GLN A 162 -13.34 -9.78 -4.69
N GLY A 163 -14.58 -9.67 -5.17
CA GLY A 163 -15.74 -10.28 -4.52
C GLY A 163 -15.94 -11.69 -5.07
N ARG A 164 -16.15 -12.70 -4.22
CA ARG A 164 -16.34 -14.08 -4.65
C ARG A 164 -17.61 -14.73 -4.09
N CYS A 165 -18.29 -15.46 -4.95
CA CYS A 165 -19.34 -16.41 -4.61
C CYS A 165 -18.73 -17.82 -4.57
N GLY A 166 -18.50 -18.37 -3.38
CA GLY A 166 -17.60 -19.53 -3.24
C GLY A 166 -16.20 -19.16 -3.73
N ASP A 167 -15.68 -19.88 -4.73
CA ASP A 167 -14.39 -19.55 -5.37
C ASP A 167 -14.51 -18.67 -6.62
N LYS A 168 -15.73 -18.42 -7.10
CA LYS A 168 -15.98 -17.71 -8.36
C LYS A 168 -15.95 -16.19 -8.15
N PRO A 169 -15.11 -15.42 -8.87
CA PRO A 169 -15.20 -13.95 -8.89
C PRO A 169 -16.55 -13.47 -9.44
N VAL A 170 -17.13 -12.45 -8.79
CA VAL A 170 -18.46 -11.92 -9.13
C VAL A 170 -18.55 -10.41 -8.96
N GLY A 171 -19.50 -9.82 -9.67
CA GLY A 171 -19.77 -8.38 -9.67
C GLY A 171 -18.73 -7.58 -10.45
N THR A 172 -18.78 -6.26 -10.30
CA THR A 172 -17.99 -5.34 -11.13
C THR A 172 -17.53 -4.15 -10.30
N PHE A 173 -16.23 -3.85 -10.30
CA PHE A 173 -15.73 -2.61 -9.75
C PHE A 173 -15.95 -1.44 -10.73
N LEU A 174 -16.41 -0.30 -10.21
CA LEU A 174 -16.79 0.86 -11.02
C LEU A 174 -15.67 1.91 -11.13
N ASP A 175 -15.56 2.50 -12.31
CA ASP A 175 -14.53 3.49 -12.67
C ASP A 175 -14.53 4.72 -11.75
N SER A 176 -15.69 5.05 -11.16
CA SER A 176 -15.89 6.20 -10.25
C SER A 176 -15.01 6.18 -9.01
N SER A 177 -14.43 5.02 -8.68
CA SER A 177 -13.57 4.81 -7.51
C SER A 177 -12.11 4.52 -7.85
N LEU A 178 -11.75 4.60 -9.14
CA LEU A 178 -10.37 4.37 -9.56
C LEU A 178 -9.45 5.50 -9.11
N ILE A 179 -8.26 5.11 -8.69
CA ILE A 179 -7.15 6.01 -8.43
C ILE A 179 -6.07 5.79 -9.49
N GLU A 180 -5.17 6.77 -9.66
CA GLU A 180 -4.07 6.62 -10.61
C GLU A 180 -3.24 5.35 -10.31
N GLY A 181 -2.90 4.59 -11.35
CA GLY A 181 -2.12 3.35 -11.22
C GLY A 181 -2.95 2.12 -10.87
N SER A 182 -4.29 2.24 -10.85
CA SER A 182 -5.17 1.08 -10.79
C SER A 182 -5.66 0.64 -12.16
N THR A 183 -5.89 -0.67 -12.29
CA THR A 183 -6.44 -1.33 -13.47
C THR A 183 -7.37 -2.46 -13.04
N TYR A 184 -8.21 -2.91 -13.95
CA TYR A 184 -9.03 -4.09 -13.75
C TYR A 184 -8.43 -5.30 -14.46
N THR A 185 -8.75 -6.46 -13.92
CA THR A 185 -8.53 -7.74 -14.57
C THR A 185 -9.87 -8.44 -14.70
N ASP A 186 -10.17 -8.93 -15.90
CA ASP A 186 -11.40 -9.68 -16.18
C ASP A 186 -11.16 -11.17 -15.91
N CYS A 187 -11.49 -11.68 -14.74
CA CYS A 187 -11.21 -13.06 -14.37
C CYS A 187 -12.24 -14.05 -14.93
N ASP A 188 -13.50 -13.89 -14.56
CA ASP A 188 -14.65 -14.63 -15.08
C ASP A 188 -15.69 -13.70 -15.73
N GLY A 189 -15.72 -12.44 -15.29
CA GLY A 189 -16.57 -11.37 -15.83
C GLY A 189 -15.79 -10.10 -16.12
N LYS A 190 -16.52 -9.02 -16.42
CA LYS A 190 -15.92 -7.71 -16.68
C LYS A 190 -15.62 -7.01 -15.36
N ARG A 191 -14.34 -6.66 -15.16
CA ARG A 191 -13.81 -5.87 -14.03
C ARG A 191 -14.19 -6.44 -12.67
N ASP A 192 -14.19 -7.77 -12.57
CA ASP A 192 -14.49 -8.51 -11.34
C ASP A 192 -13.27 -8.61 -10.40
N ALA A 193 -12.09 -8.21 -10.89
CA ALA A 193 -10.90 -7.99 -10.08
C ALA A 193 -10.36 -6.57 -10.25
N TYR A 194 -10.14 -5.90 -9.12
CA TYR A 194 -9.43 -4.63 -9.05
C TYR A 194 -7.98 -4.87 -8.69
N THR A 195 -7.08 -4.20 -9.39
CA THR A 195 -5.64 -4.24 -9.12
C THR A 195 -5.11 -2.82 -9.02
N PHE A 196 -4.18 -2.62 -8.10
CA PHE A 196 -3.59 -1.32 -7.86
C PHE A 196 -2.12 -1.47 -7.55
N ILE A 197 -1.31 -0.60 -8.11
CA ILE A 197 0.06 -0.36 -7.67
C ILE A 197 0.34 1.13 -7.68
N THR A 198 0.83 1.64 -6.57
CA THR A 198 1.28 3.04 -6.50
C THR A 198 2.64 3.19 -7.16
N LYS A 199 2.82 4.26 -7.95
CA LYS A 199 4.12 4.60 -8.54
C LYS A 199 5.04 5.27 -7.52
N ASP A 200 4.48 6.13 -6.67
CA ASP A 200 5.27 7.14 -5.93
C ASP A 200 5.08 7.13 -4.41
N GLY A 201 4.43 6.14 -3.80
CA GLY A 201 4.20 6.27 -2.36
C GLY A 201 3.61 5.12 -1.58
N ASN A 202 3.00 5.50 -0.47
CA ASN A 202 2.39 4.65 0.53
C ASN A 202 0.91 5.06 0.59
N GLN A 203 0.00 4.08 0.52
CA GLN A 203 -1.43 4.29 0.70
C GLN A 203 -1.87 3.67 2.03
N TYR A 204 -2.84 4.31 2.69
CA TYR A 204 -3.37 3.84 3.97
C TYR A 204 -4.84 3.46 3.88
N LYS A 205 -5.51 3.89 2.81
CA LYS A 205 -6.93 3.64 2.57
C LYS A 205 -7.18 3.57 1.07
N ASN A 206 -7.99 2.62 0.64
CA ASN A 206 -8.51 2.54 -0.71
C ASN A 206 -10.02 2.24 -0.62
N VAL A 207 -10.82 3.03 -1.33
CA VAL A 207 -12.28 2.97 -1.26
C VAL A 207 -12.78 2.68 -2.65
N LEU A 208 -13.40 1.51 -2.81
CA LEU A 208 -13.87 1.00 -4.08
C LEU A 208 -15.39 0.98 -4.11
N THR A 209 -15.96 1.38 -5.24
CA THR A 209 -17.38 1.16 -5.54
C THR A 209 -17.50 -0.16 -6.28
N TRP A 210 -18.25 -1.10 -5.71
CA TRP A 210 -18.51 -2.40 -6.30
C TRP A 210 -20.00 -2.55 -6.59
N GLN A 211 -20.32 -3.04 -7.78
CA GLN A 211 -21.67 -3.31 -8.25
C GLN A 211 -21.96 -4.81 -8.19
N ALA A 212 -23.12 -5.15 -7.62
CA ALA A 212 -23.61 -6.50 -7.53
C ALA A 212 -23.92 -7.10 -8.91
N PRO A 213 -23.80 -8.44 -9.07
CA PRO A 213 -24.26 -9.14 -10.27
C PRO A 213 -25.70 -8.77 -10.66
N PRO A 214 -26.07 -8.97 -11.94
CA PRO A 214 -27.40 -8.63 -12.44
C PRO A 214 -28.51 -9.52 -11.87
N GLU A 215 -28.17 -10.70 -11.36
CA GLU A 215 -29.08 -11.69 -10.79
C GLU A 215 -28.73 -11.95 -9.31
N PRO A 216 -29.70 -12.35 -8.48
CA PRO A 216 -29.44 -12.84 -7.12
C PRO A 216 -28.40 -13.97 -7.10
N GLN A 217 -27.68 -14.10 -5.99
CA GLN A 217 -26.68 -15.15 -5.81
C GLN A 217 -27.17 -16.18 -4.79
N ASP A 218 -26.88 -17.45 -5.02
CA ASP A 218 -27.21 -18.58 -4.13
C ASP A 218 -26.20 -18.76 -2.98
N CYS A 219 -25.30 -17.79 -2.81
CA CYS A 219 -24.23 -17.77 -1.84
C CYS A 219 -24.13 -16.38 -1.19
N ARG A 220 -23.41 -16.31 -0.07
CA ARG A 220 -22.90 -15.02 0.42
C ARG A 220 -21.61 -14.67 -0.28
N ILE A 221 -21.50 -13.43 -0.75
CA ILE A 221 -20.30 -12.90 -1.36
C ILE A 221 -19.30 -12.53 -0.27
N VAL A 222 -18.06 -12.97 -0.45
CA VAL A 222 -16.94 -12.67 0.43
C VAL A 222 -15.91 -11.87 -0.36
N PHE A 223 -15.43 -10.76 0.20
CA PHE A 223 -14.36 -10.01 -0.43
C PHE A 223 -13.00 -10.53 0.01
N TYR A 224 -12.12 -10.73 -0.96
CA TYR A 224 -10.75 -11.15 -0.76
C TYR A 224 -9.80 -10.05 -1.22
N VAL A 225 -8.73 -9.84 -0.45
CA VAL A 225 -7.69 -8.85 -0.76
C VAL A 225 -6.30 -9.45 -0.58
N SER A 226 -5.46 -9.29 -1.60
CA SER A 226 -4.02 -9.45 -1.46
C SER A 226 -3.37 -8.08 -1.39
N THR A 227 -2.49 -7.87 -0.40
CA THR A 227 -1.92 -6.56 -0.09
C THR A 227 -0.40 -6.61 -0.12
N VAL A 228 0.22 -5.70 -0.85
CA VAL A 228 1.67 -5.54 -0.94
C VAL A 228 2.09 -4.37 -0.05
N LYS A 229 2.91 -4.61 0.98
CA LYS A 229 3.55 -3.55 1.80
C LYS A 229 4.89 -3.13 1.19
N THR A 230 5.74 -4.11 0.93
CA THR A 230 7.02 -3.98 0.23
C THR A 230 7.17 -5.14 -0.76
N TYR A 231 8.19 -5.09 -1.60
CA TYR A 231 8.48 -6.14 -2.59
C TYR A 231 8.44 -7.57 -2.02
N ASN A 232 8.99 -7.78 -0.81
CA ASN A 232 9.06 -9.10 -0.17
C ASN A 232 8.12 -9.26 1.04
N THR A 233 7.27 -8.28 1.32
CA THR A 233 6.31 -8.31 2.45
C THR A 233 4.92 -8.05 1.94
N TYR A 234 4.11 -9.12 1.87
CA TYR A 234 2.75 -9.08 1.36
C TYR A 234 1.91 -10.22 1.93
N TRP A 235 0.60 -10.03 1.90
CA TRP A 235 -0.40 -11.01 2.33
C TRP A 235 -1.30 -11.36 1.15
N VAL A 236 -1.71 -12.62 1.06
CA VAL A 236 -2.52 -13.13 -0.05
C VAL A 236 -3.90 -13.53 0.46
N LYS A 237 -4.95 -13.24 -0.34
CA LYS A 237 -6.32 -13.74 -0.16
C LYS A 237 -6.87 -13.54 1.26
N GLN A 238 -6.62 -12.36 1.84
CA GLN A 238 -7.19 -11.96 3.13
C GLN A 238 -8.69 -11.75 3.00
N ARG A 239 -9.48 -12.26 3.95
CA ARG A 239 -10.94 -12.29 3.89
C ARG A 239 -11.57 -11.08 4.56
N SER A 240 -12.67 -10.56 4.00
CA SER A 240 -13.53 -9.60 4.69
C SER A 240 -14.16 -10.19 5.95
N GLN A 241 -14.40 -9.34 6.95
CA GLN A 241 -15.10 -9.73 8.17
C GLN A 241 -16.60 -9.91 7.93
N GLN A 242 -17.15 -9.07 7.07
CA GLN A 242 -18.54 -9.12 6.64
C GLN A 242 -18.68 -9.97 5.37
N GLU A 243 -19.87 -10.55 5.21
CA GLU A 243 -20.30 -11.20 3.98
C GLU A 243 -21.51 -10.46 3.45
N LEU A 244 -21.63 -10.41 2.13
CA LEU A 244 -22.66 -9.68 1.42
C LEU A 244 -23.71 -10.63 0.83
N GLU A 245 -24.97 -10.39 1.12
CA GLU A 245 -26.11 -11.07 0.52
C GLU A 245 -26.58 -10.27 -0.71
N VAL A 246 -26.77 -10.94 -1.85
CA VAL A 246 -27.37 -10.32 -3.05
C VAL A 246 -28.77 -10.90 -3.25
N SER A 247 -29.78 -10.11 -2.87
CA SER A 247 -31.19 -10.50 -2.87
C SER A 247 -32.09 -9.34 -3.29
N GLU A 248 -33.31 -9.64 -3.74
CA GLU A 248 -34.34 -8.63 -4.03
C GLU A 248 -34.73 -7.79 -2.79
#